data_AF-A0A2V8Q4Q3-F1
#
_entry.id   AF-A0A2V8Q4Q3-F1
#
_cell.length_a   1.000
_cell.length_b   1.000
_cell.length_c   1.000
_cell.angle_alpha   90.00
_cell.angle_beta   90.00
_cell.angle_gamma   90.00
#
_symmetry.space_group_name_H-M   'P 1'
#
loop_
_entity.id
_entity.type
_entity.pdbx_description
1 polymer ?
#
loop_
_entity_poly.entity_id
_entity_poly.type
_entity_poly.pdbx_seq_one_letter_code
_entity_poly.pdbx_strand_id
1 'polypeptide(L)'
;MGKLLKVGEQELRSLFAGALLHDIGKLAVPEYILNKPGKLTEAEFAKMKIHPTVGGDILKRVNFPYPVEDIVRYHHEKWDGSGYPKGLKSEQIPLVARIISVVDFYDATRCDRPYRKGMKREDSLALLHKMSGSSFDPKVVDLFTQHVVEFDQLIASEDIQEQVASENIDLTTKTRPDAGLASDVLGSPDKGLGFRSITEAQREVFALHEIAQTIGSSLNMNDTVTLISNKLRAIVPFDTCIIFMVDDRSGKAIAIHAVGDHADLFDRRRMSVGDGITGWVIANSRSMCNSSPELDLVGLPDDIVRTYRGVLVSPLIKEDGAFGAITLYSKGRTSYTTEHVRLLESVAQHAASALNNAMTFERTRESALTDPLTELPNARGFYMMLEQRLAECQRLNRESLSLISMDVDDFKKINDQWGHATGDR
;
A
#
# COMPACT_ATOMS: atom_id res chain seq x y z
N MET A 1 8.06 10.37 27.51
CA MET A 1 7.30 9.70 28.61
C MET A 1 8.14 8.77 29.49
N GLY A 2 8.59 7.59 29.03
CA GLY A 2 9.25 6.60 29.91
C GLY A 2 10.44 7.13 30.73
N LYS A 3 11.31 7.94 30.10
CA LYS A 3 12.44 8.60 30.78
C LYS A 3 12.00 9.51 31.93
N LEU A 4 10.93 10.30 31.73
CA LEU A 4 10.38 11.22 32.73
C LEU A 4 9.79 10.46 33.93
N LEU A 5 9.18 9.29 33.68
CA LEU A 5 8.66 8.39 34.72
C LEU A 5 9.75 7.50 35.36
N LYS A 6 11.02 7.67 34.97
CA LYS A 6 12.17 6.92 35.50
C LYS A 6 12.02 5.39 35.40
N VAL A 7 11.39 4.92 34.32
CA VAL A 7 11.32 3.47 34.04
C VAL A 7 12.72 2.93 33.71
N GLY A 8 12.98 1.65 34.04
CA GLY A 8 14.29 1.03 33.85
C GLY A 8 14.68 0.89 32.38
N GLU A 9 15.96 0.61 32.09
CA GLU A 9 16.43 0.49 30.70
C GLU A 9 15.73 -0.62 29.90
N GLN A 10 15.47 -1.77 30.54
CA GLN A 10 14.71 -2.86 29.93
C GLN A 10 13.24 -2.47 29.67
N GLU A 11 12.64 -1.67 30.56
CA GLU A 11 11.28 -1.15 30.40
C GLU A 11 11.22 -0.06 29.31
N LEU A 12 12.27 0.74 29.13
CA LEU A 12 12.38 1.68 28.01
C LEU A 12 12.45 0.95 26.66
N ARG A 13 13.25 -0.12 26.57
CA ARG A 13 13.29 -0.98 25.38
C ARG A 13 11.96 -1.68 25.14
N SER A 14 11.32 -2.11 26.22
CA SER A 14 9.97 -2.67 26.18
C SER A 14 8.94 -1.66 25.69
N LEU A 15 8.94 -0.41 26.19
CA LEU A 15 8.07 0.67 25.72
C LEU A 15 8.25 0.97 24.23
N PHE A 16 9.50 0.99 23.76
CA PHE A 16 9.77 1.19 22.34
C PHE A 16 9.16 0.07 21.49
N ALA A 17 9.43 -1.19 21.83
CA ALA A 17 8.85 -2.33 21.12
C ALA A 17 7.32 -2.40 21.26
N GLY A 18 6.80 -2.13 22.46
CA GLY A 18 5.38 -2.19 22.77
C GLY A 18 4.58 -1.10 22.07
N ALA A 19 5.11 0.12 21.94
CA ALA A 19 4.47 1.17 21.15
C ALA A 19 4.23 0.72 19.69
N LEU A 20 5.13 -0.08 19.14
CA LEU A 20 5.05 -0.56 17.77
C LEU A 20 4.18 -1.81 17.63
N LEU A 21 4.15 -2.67 18.66
CA LEU A 21 3.57 -4.02 18.59
C LEU A 21 2.26 -4.18 19.37
N HIS A 22 1.79 -3.17 20.10
CA HIS A 22 0.62 -3.28 20.99
C HIS A 22 -0.64 -3.84 20.31
N ASP A 23 -0.80 -3.59 19.01
CA ASP A 23 -1.96 -4.04 18.25
C ASP A 23 -1.71 -5.27 17.36
N ILE A 24 -0.57 -5.96 17.51
CA ILE A 24 -0.20 -7.12 16.67
C ILE A 24 -1.25 -8.23 16.67
N GLY A 25 -2.00 -8.40 17.77
CA GLY A 25 -3.03 -9.43 17.85
C GLY A 25 -4.30 -9.12 17.07
N LYS A 26 -4.43 -7.94 16.41
CA LYS A 26 -5.56 -7.65 15.51
C LYS A 26 -5.62 -8.63 14.33
N LEU A 27 -4.53 -9.34 14.06
CA LEU A 27 -4.47 -10.50 13.16
C LEU A 27 -5.53 -11.58 13.44
N ALA A 28 -6.00 -11.70 14.69
CA ALA A 28 -7.03 -12.66 15.06
C ALA A 28 -8.46 -12.09 15.03
N VAL A 29 -8.64 -10.81 14.67
CA VAL A 29 -9.96 -10.17 14.61
C VAL A 29 -10.45 -10.18 13.15
N PRO A 30 -11.68 -10.67 12.87
CA PRO A 30 -12.24 -10.68 11.52
C PRO A 30 -12.30 -9.28 10.88
N GLU A 31 -11.99 -9.22 9.59
CA GLU A 31 -11.89 -7.97 8.83
C GLU A 31 -13.18 -7.14 8.83
N TYR A 32 -14.34 -7.78 8.70
CA TYR A 32 -15.64 -7.10 8.74
C TYR A 32 -15.92 -6.39 10.07
N ILE A 33 -15.17 -6.71 11.13
CA ILE A 33 -15.20 -6.03 12.43
C ILE A 33 -14.17 -4.89 12.46
N LEU A 34 -12.96 -5.11 11.92
CA LEU A 34 -11.91 -4.10 11.87
C LEU A 34 -12.31 -2.90 10.98
N ASN A 35 -12.96 -3.17 9.85
CA ASN A 35 -13.30 -2.18 8.81
C ASN A 35 -14.76 -1.72 8.85
N LYS A 36 -15.51 -2.06 9.90
CA LYS A 36 -16.93 -1.72 10.00
C LYS A 36 -17.15 -0.20 10.02
N PRO A 37 -17.94 0.38 9.10
CA PRO A 37 -18.34 1.78 9.20
C PRO A 37 -19.37 1.93 10.34
N GLY A 38 -18.96 2.53 11.46
CA GLY A 38 -19.83 2.82 12.60
C GLY A 38 -19.47 2.06 13.88
N LYS A 39 -20.40 2.02 14.85
CA LYS A 39 -20.17 1.37 16.15
C LYS A 39 -20.24 -0.16 16.01
N LEU A 40 -19.35 -0.85 16.71
CA LEU A 40 -19.40 -2.31 16.85
C LEU A 40 -20.58 -2.71 17.73
N THR A 41 -21.24 -3.81 17.38
CA THR A 41 -22.19 -4.50 18.25
C THR A 41 -21.44 -5.13 19.44
N GLU A 42 -22.15 -5.49 20.51
CA GLU A 42 -21.53 -6.12 21.68
C GLU A 42 -20.79 -7.41 21.33
N ALA A 43 -21.36 -8.24 20.45
CA ALA A 43 -20.75 -9.48 19.99
C ALA A 43 -19.48 -9.23 19.16
N GLU A 44 -19.49 -8.21 18.30
CA GLU A 44 -18.31 -7.82 17.52
C GLU A 44 -17.22 -7.22 18.40
N PHE A 45 -17.61 -6.41 19.39
CA PHE A 45 -16.69 -5.84 20.36
C PHE A 45 -16.07 -6.93 21.23
N ALA A 46 -16.82 -7.97 21.61
CA ALA A 46 -16.27 -9.13 22.32
C ALA A 46 -15.20 -9.86 21.50
N LYS A 47 -15.37 -9.95 20.17
CA LYS A 47 -14.32 -10.48 19.27
C LYS A 47 -13.13 -9.54 19.15
N MET A 48 -13.36 -8.22 19.10
CA MET A 48 -12.27 -7.23 19.10
C MET A 48 -11.41 -7.33 20.37
N LYS A 49 -11.99 -7.60 21.54
CA LYS A 49 -11.26 -7.74 22.82
C LYS A 49 -10.26 -8.91 22.87
N ILE A 50 -10.24 -9.78 21.88
CA ILE A 50 -9.33 -10.93 21.82
C ILE A 50 -7.91 -10.50 21.46
N HIS A 51 -7.74 -9.36 20.77
CA HIS A 51 -6.45 -8.97 20.20
C HIS A 51 -5.33 -8.74 21.22
N PRO A 52 -5.52 -8.19 22.44
CA PRO A 52 -4.41 -8.05 23.39
C PRO A 52 -3.92 -9.42 23.87
N THR A 53 -4.85 -10.35 24.07
CA THR A 53 -4.52 -11.72 24.49
C THR A 53 -3.72 -12.45 23.42
N VAL A 54 -4.19 -12.42 22.17
CA VAL A 54 -3.47 -13.05 21.05
C VAL A 54 -2.14 -12.36 20.79
N GLY A 55 -2.10 -11.03 20.87
CA GLY A 55 -0.87 -10.26 20.68
C GLY A 55 0.18 -10.63 21.72
N GLY A 56 -0.20 -10.72 23.00
CA GLY A 56 0.68 -11.20 24.05
C GLY A 56 1.17 -12.64 23.82
N ASP A 57 0.29 -13.54 23.36
CA ASP A 57 0.66 -14.94 23.09
C ASP A 57 1.64 -15.08 21.92
N ILE A 58 1.53 -14.22 20.92
CA ILE A 58 2.48 -14.12 19.81
C ILE A 58 3.84 -13.68 20.35
N LEU A 59 3.91 -12.58 21.11
CA LEU A 59 5.17 -12.03 21.60
C LEU A 59 5.87 -12.94 22.61
N LYS A 60 5.10 -13.72 23.38
CA LYS A 60 5.63 -14.75 24.26
C LYS A 60 6.44 -15.82 23.50
N ARG A 61 6.06 -16.14 22.26
CA ARG A 61 6.78 -17.11 21.42
C ARG A 61 8.04 -16.55 20.78
N VAL A 62 8.08 -15.24 20.53
CA VAL A 62 9.24 -14.55 19.93
C VAL A 62 10.40 -14.41 20.94
N ASN A 63 10.12 -14.54 22.25
CA ASN A 63 11.11 -14.55 23.33
C ASN A 63 12.02 -13.31 23.35
N PHE A 64 11.41 -12.14 23.47
CA PHE A 64 12.14 -10.88 23.61
C PHE A 64 13.01 -10.86 24.89
N PRO A 65 14.19 -10.22 24.84
CA PRO A 65 15.08 -10.12 26.01
C PRO A 65 14.57 -9.14 27.08
N TYR A 66 13.35 -8.61 26.95
CA TYR A 66 12.70 -7.65 27.83
C TYR A 66 11.17 -7.84 27.82
N PRO A 67 10.44 -7.40 28.86
CA PRO A 67 9.04 -7.79 29.08
C PRO A 67 8.06 -6.95 28.25
N VAL A 68 8.00 -7.19 26.93
CA VAL A 68 7.09 -6.51 25.98
C VAL A 68 5.67 -7.08 26.01
N GLU A 69 5.52 -8.35 26.39
CA GLU A 69 4.23 -9.04 26.46
C GLU A 69 3.20 -8.27 27.29
N ASP A 70 3.62 -7.78 28.45
CA ASP A 70 2.74 -7.08 29.39
C ASP A 70 2.17 -5.77 28.83
N ILE A 71 2.91 -5.10 27.96
CA ILE A 71 2.41 -3.89 27.29
C ILE A 71 1.25 -4.27 26.37
N VAL A 72 1.49 -5.23 25.47
CA VAL A 72 0.55 -5.66 24.44
C VAL A 72 -0.66 -6.38 25.01
N ARG A 73 -0.49 -7.04 26.15
CA ARG A 73 -1.58 -7.77 26.80
C ARG A 73 -2.47 -6.85 27.62
N TYR A 74 -1.92 -5.78 28.20
CA TYR A 74 -2.63 -4.95 29.20
C TYR A 74 -2.83 -3.49 28.80
N HIS A 75 -2.49 -3.04 27.58
CA HIS A 75 -2.72 -1.65 27.16
C HIS A 75 -4.21 -1.25 27.08
N HIS A 76 -5.12 -2.24 27.07
CA HIS A 76 -6.57 -2.00 27.18
C HIS A 76 -7.17 -2.21 28.58
N GLU A 77 -6.31 -2.44 29.59
CA GLU A 77 -6.74 -2.33 30.98
C GLU A 77 -7.04 -0.88 31.34
N LYS A 78 -8.03 -0.67 32.20
CA LYS A 78 -8.49 0.66 32.61
C LYS A 78 -8.20 0.88 34.08
N TRP A 79 -7.84 2.10 34.44
CA TRP A 79 -7.47 2.46 35.81
C TRP A 79 -8.50 2.05 36.88
N ASP A 80 -9.79 2.07 36.55
CA ASP A 80 -10.90 1.68 37.42
C ASP A 80 -11.17 0.16 37.51
N GLY A 81 -10.53 -0.64 36.66
CA GLY A 81 -10.72 -2.10 36.55
C GLY A 81 -11.78 -2.54 35.53
N SER A 82 -12.41 -1.61 34.80
CA SER A 82 -13.41 -1.94 33.76
C SER A 82 -12.80 -2.36 32.41
N GLY A 83 -11.47 -2.46 32.35
CA GLY A 83 -10.70 -2.84 31.18
C GLY A 83 -10.67 -4.35 30.94
N TYR A 84 -9.82 -4.77 30.00
CA TYR A 84 -9.65 -6.16 29.60
C TYR A 84 -8.19 -6.40 29.21
N PRO A 85 -7.68 -7.65 29.23
CA PRO A 85 -8.40 -8.92 29.40
C PRO A 85 -8.58 -9.43 30.84
N LYS A 86 -7.80 -8.95 31.82
CA LYS A 86 -7.80 -9.44 33.20
C LYS A 86 -8.59 -8.55 34.17
N GLY A 87 -8.94 -7.32 33.80
CA GLY A 87 -9.63 -6.38 34.68
C GLY A 87 -8.72 -5.86 35.78
N LEU A 88 -7.45 -5.64 35.45
CA LEU A 88 -6.45 -5.11 36.37
C LEU A 88 -6.83 -3.69 36.77
N LYS A 89 -6.65 -3.36 38.05
CA LYS A 89 -7.02 -2.04 38.60
C LYS A 89 -5.81 -1.26 39.09
N SER A 90 -5.79 0.03 38.76
CA SER A 90 -4.79 0.99 39.24
C SER A 90 -3.35 0.49 39.03
N GLU A 91 -2.54 0.39 40.08
CA GLU A 91 -1.11 0.02 40.00
C GLU A 91 -0.87 -1.46 39.70
N GLN A 92 -1.92 -2.30 39.66
CA GLN A 92 -1.81 -3.65 39.14
C GLN A 92 -1.55 -3.66 37.63
N ILE A 93 -1.90 -2.58 36.92
CA ILE A 93 -1.57 -2.39 35.52
C ILE A 93 -0.09 -1.99 35.42
N PRO A 94 0.74 -2.73 34.67
CA PRO A 94 2.14 -2.39 34.48
C PRO A 94 2.30 -0.94 34.01
N LEU A 95 3.27 -0.22 34.59
CA LEU A 95 3.48 1.20 34.27
C LEU A 95 3.69 1.42 32.77
N VAL A 96 4.40 0.50 32.11
CA VAL A 96 4.63 0.54 30.67
C VAL A 96 3.33 0.43 29.86
N ALA A 97 2.35 -0.37 30.29
CA ALA A 97 1.05 -0.47 29.65
C ALA A 97 0.20 0.79 29.89
N ARG A 98 0.28 1.38 31.09
CA ARG A 98 -0.38 2.66 31.42
C ARG A 98 0.15 3.83 30.57
N ILE A 99 1.44 3.83 30.26
CA ILE A 99 2.04 4.82 29.34
C ILE A 99 1.48 4.64 27.93
N ILE A 100 1.50 3.41 27.41
CA ILE A 100 1.02 3.14 26.05
C ILE A 100 -0.46 3.44 25.89
N SER A 101 -1.31 3.13 26.87
CA SER A 101 -2.74 3.40 26.76
C SER A 101 -3.08 4.90 26.62
N VAL A 102 -2.32 5.77 27.29
CA VAL A 102 -2.46 7.23 27.16
C VAL A 102 -1.98 7.71 25.79
N VAL A 103 -0.82 7.23 25.34
CA VAL A 103 -0.23 7.63 24.04
C VAL A 103 -1.09 7.13 22.87
N ASP A 104 -1.54 5.87 22.89
CA ASP A 104 -2.43 5.28 21.88
C ASP A 104 -3.75 6.06 21.78
N PHE A 105 -4.36 6.42 22.92
CA PHE A 105 -5.58 7.24 22.90
C PHE A 105 -5.35 8.63 22.30
N TYR A 106 -4.25 9.29 22.66
CA TYR A 106 -3.92 10.61 22.11
C TYR A 106 -3.72 10.54 20.59
N ASP A 107 -2.94 9.57 20.11
CA ASP A 107 -2.68 9.36 18.68
C ASP A 107 -3.98 9.03 17.93
N ALA A 108 -4.73 8.04 18.42
CA ALA A 108 -5.98 7.60 17.82
C ALA A 108 -7.05 8.71 17.71
N THR A 109 -7.02 9.71 18.60
CA THR A 109 -7.95 10.85 18.56
C THR A 109 -7.47 11.99 17.66
N ARG A 110 -6.16 12.13 17.45
CA ARG A 110 -5.51 13.20 16.69
C ARG A 110 -5.30 12.85 15.20
N CYS A 111 -5.19 11.57 14.84
CA CYS A 111 -5.05 11.15 13.44
C CYS A 111 -6.35 11.33 12.64
N ASP A 112 -6.20 11.77 11.39
CA ASP A 112 -7.27 11.73 10.39
C ASP A 112 -7.58 10.27 10.04
N ARG A 113 -8.87 9.91 10.03
CA ARG A 113 -9.37 8.61 9.58
C ARG A 113 -10.26 8.80 8.35
N PRO A 114 -10.45 7.78 7.50
CA PRO A 114 -11.23 7.87 6.26
C PRO A 114 -12.63 8.49 6.40
N TYR A 115 -13.22 8.47 7.61
CA TYR A 115 -14.56 8.99 7.91
C TYR A 115 -14.61 10.01 9.06
N ARG A 116 -13.46 10.46 9.60
CA ARG A 116 -13.41 11.45 10.68
C ARG A 116 -12.09 12.22 10.67
N LYS A 117 -12.17 13.54 10.65
CA LYS A 117 -10.99 14.38 10.89
C LYS A 117 -10.47 14.21 12.32
N GLY A 118 -9.16 14.26 12.49
CA GLY A 118 -8.48 14.30 13.78
C GLY A 118 -8.96 15.47 14.62
N MET A 119 -9.09 15.25 15.93
CA MET A 119 -9.46 16.30 16.87
C MET A 119 -8.32 17.32 17.02
N LYS A 120 -8.60 18.53 17.52
CA LYS A 120 -7.52 19.44 17.94
C LYS A 120 -6.81 18.91 19.19
N ARG A 121 -5.59 19.39 19.43
CA ARG A 121 -4.78 19.00 20.59
C ARG A 121 -5.55 19.25 21.87
N GLU A 122 -6.12 20.44 22.01
CA GLU A 122 -6.85 20.89 23.19
C GLU A 122 -8.06 20.00 23.47
N ASP A 123 -8.79 19.60 22.42
CA ASP A 123 -9.96 18.71 22.52
C ASP A 123 -9.57 17.30 22.98
N SER A 124 -8.47 16.75 22.42
CA SER A 124 -7.95 15.44 22.82
C SER A 124 -7.46 15.43 24.27
N LEU A 125 -6.72 16.49 24.68
CA LEU A 125 -6.26 16.64 26.06
C LEU A 125 -7.43 16.81 27.04
N ALA A 126 -8.49 17.53 26.66
CA ALA A 126 -9.70 17.66 27.48
C ALA A 126 -10.38 16.30 27.70
N LEU A 127 -10.42 15.44 26.68
CA LEU A 127 -10.93 14.06 26.81
C LEU A 127 -10.04 13.19 27.69
N LEU A 128 -8.71 13.27 27.54
CA LEU A 128 -7.76 12.57 28.41
C LEU A 128 -7.95 12.96 29.87
N HIS A 129 -8.07 14.26 30.18
CA HIS A 129 -8.32 14.73 31.54
C HIS A 129 -9.66 14.25 32.08
N LYS A 130 -10.73 14.25 31.26
CA LYS A 130 -12.04 13.73 31.66
C LYS A 130 -12.01 12.24 31.99
N MET A 131 -11.14 11.47 31.33
CA MET A 131 -10.99 10.02 31.50
C MET A 131 -9.90 9.65 32.52
N SER A 132 -9.21 10.64 33.08
CA SER A 132 -8.23 10.47 34.16
C SER A 132 -8.89 9.88 35.41
N GLY A 133 -8.27 8.88 36.02
CA GLY A 133 -8.78 8.20 37.22
C GLY A 133 -9.92 7.21 36.95
N SER A 134 -10.38 7.08 35.70
CA SER A 134 -11.31 6.04 35.27
C SER A 134 -10.66 5.11 34.24
N SER A 135 -10.38 5.61 33.04
CA SER A 135 -9.71 4.83 32.00
C SER A 135 -8.19 4.92 32.10
N PHE A 136 -7.66 6.09 32.46
CA PHE A 136 -6.22 6.35 32.46
C PHE A 136 -5.66 6.66 33.85
N ASP A 137 -4.39 6.33 34.05
CA ASP A 137 -3.65 6.69 35.26
C ASP A 137 -3.49 8.22 35.36
N PRO A 138 -3.99 8.86 36.43
CA PRO A 138 -3.84 10.30 36.63
C PRO A 138 -2.40 10.80 36.53
N LYS A 139 -1.43 10.06 37.11
CA LYS A 139 -0.01 10.47 37.09
C LYS A 139 0.55 10.50 35.68
N VAL A 140 0.14 9.55 34.83
CA VAL A 140 0.60 9.46 33.44
C VAL A 140 -0.06 10.54 32.60
N VAL A 141 -1.36 10.78 32.78
CA VAL A 141 -2.10 11.85 32.09
C VAL A 141 -1.50 13.22 32.40
N ASP A 142 -1.31 13.54 33.68
CA ASP A 142 -0.79 14.84 34.09
C ASP A 142 0.61 15.10 33.51
N LEU A 143 1.49 14.09 33.58
CA LEU A 143 2.84 14.19 33.01
C LEU A 143 2.81 14.33 31.49
N PHE A 144 1.93 13.57 30.81
CA PHE A 144 1.77 13.64 29.36
C PHE A 144 1.30 15.04 28.94
N THR A 145 0.25 15.57 29.57
CA THR A 145 -0.27 16.91 29.26
C THR A 145 0.79 17.99 29.48
N GLN A 146 1.59 17.90 30.54
CA GLN A 146 2.64 18.89 30.83
C GLN A 146 3.72 18.94 29.74
N HIS A 147 4.03 17.81 29.10
CA HIS A 147 5.16 17.69 28.17
C HIS A 147 4.71 17.47 26.71
N VAL A 148 3.40 17.46 26.41
CA VAL A 148 2.89 17.17 25.06
C VAL A 148 3.40 18.17 24.03
N VAL A 149 3.59 19.43 24.40
CA VAL A 149 4.15 20.45 23.50
C VAL A 149 5.62 20.16 23.20
N GLU A 150 6.38 19.73 24.20
CA GLU A 150 7.78 19.32 24.03
C GLU A 150 7.86 18.03 23.19
N PHE A 151 6.94 17.08 23.37
CA PHE A 151 6.88 15.88 22.54
C PHE A 151 6.55 16.22 21.09
N ASP A 152 5.56 17.08 20.84
CA ASP A 152 5.22 17.54 19.49
C ASP A 152 6.42 18.27 18.84
N GLN A 153 7.16 19.07 19.61
CA GLN A 153 8.39 19.72 19.15
C GLN A 153 9.51 18.72 18.89
N LEU A 154 9.67 17.69 19.73
CA LEU A 154 10.66 16.64 19.55
C LEU A 154 10.36 15.82 18.30
N ILE A 155 9.11 15.43 18.09
CA ILE A 155 8.64 14.73 16.88
C ILE A 155 8.89 15.63 15.66
N ALA A 156 8.49 16.90 15.71
CA ALA A 156 8.75 17.84 14.62
C ALA A 156 10.25 18.08 14.42
N SER A 157 11.07 18.05 15.48
CA SER A 157 12.52 18.23 15.39
C SER A 157 13.25 16.97 14.92
N GLU A 158 12.71 15.78 15.16
CA GLU A 158 13.19 14.52 14.60
C GLU A 158 12.79 14.44 13.12
N ASP A 159 11.57 14.87 12.75
CA ASP A 159 11.17 15.06 11.35
C ASP A 159 12.07 16.10 10.65
N ILE A 160 12.42 17.19 11.33
CA ILE A 160 13.35 18.23 10.83
C ILE A 160 14.80 17.73 10.86
N GLN A 161 15.24 16.92 11.82
CA GLN A 161 16.59 16.36 11.87
C GLN A 161 16.76 15.22 10.85
N GLU A 162 15.72 14.45 10.53
CA GLU A 162 15.72 13.58 9.35
C GLU A 162 15.80 14.42 8.06
N GLN A 163 15.26 15.64 8.04
CA GLN A 163 15.41 16.60 6.94
C GLN A 163 16.78 17.33 6.90
N VAL A 164 17.40 17.60 8.06
CA VAL A 164 18.66 18.38 8.21
C VAL A 164 19.90 17.47 8.28
N ALA A 165 19.78 16.22 8.73
CA ALA A 165 20.86 15.22 8.62
C ALA A 165 21.16 14.87 7.15
N SER A 166 20.21 15.13 6.24
CA SER A 166 20.46 15.14 4.78
C SER A 166 21.18 16.40 4.27
N GLU A 167 21.25 17.49 5.04
CA GLU A 167 21.90 18.76 4.62
C GLU A 167 23.34 18.91 5.11
N ASN A 168 23.79 18.15 6.11
CA ASN A 168 25.18 18.18 6.58
C ASN A 168 25.96 16.91 6.20
N ILE A 169 26.13 16.70 4.89
CA ILE A 169 27.29 15.97 4.37
C ILE A 169 28.34 17.02 4.02
N ASP A 170 29.42 17.01 4.79
CA ASP A 170 30.61 17.85 4.68
C ASP A 170 31.13 17.90 3.22
N LEU A 171 31.19 19.12 2.66
CA LEU A 171 31.46 19.47 1.26
C LEU A 171 32.95 19.33 0.86
N THR A 172 33.71 18.40 1.44
CA THR A 172 35.16 18.29 1.15
C THR A 172 35.62 16.98 0.52
N THR A 173 34.75 16.00 0.27
CA THR A 173 35.10 14.83 -0.54
C THR A 173 34.46 14.89 -1.92
N LYS A 174 35.30 15.08 -2.94
CA LYS A 174 34.97 14.90 -4.36
C LYS A 174 34.34 13.52 -4.61
N THR A 175 33.02 13.44 -4.75
CA THR A 175 32.34 12.29 -5.36
C THR A 175 31.04 12.72 -6.06
N ARG A 176 30.75 12.02 -7.17
CA ARG A 176 29.85 12.36 -8.29
C ARG A 176 28.35 12.28 -7.88
N PRO A 177 27.39 12.73 -8.74
CA PRO A 177 25.96 12.62 -8.45
C PRO A 177 25.53 11.14 -8.43
N ASP A 178 24.94 10.68 -7.33
CA ASP A 178 24.56 9.28 -7.10
C ASP A 178 23.28 8.89 -7.86
N ALA A 179 23.42 8.55 -9.15
CA ALA A 179 22.51 7.59 -9.78
C ALA A 179 22.90 6.18 -9.29
N GLY A 180 22.03 5.53 -8.51
CA GLY A 180 22.34 4.27 -7.84
C GLY A 180 21.27 3.19 -8.08
N LEU A 181 21.72 1.95 -8.22
CA LEU A 181 20.86 0.77 -8.13
C LEU A 181 20.41 0.60 -6.67
N ALA A 182 19.17 0.15 -6.42
CA ALA A 182 18.66 -0.07 -5.06
C ALA A 182 19.59 -0.96 -4.19
N SER A 183 20.40 -1.83 -4.82
CA SER A 183 21.39 -2.68 -4.16
C SER A 183 22.55 -1.92 -3.52
N ASP A 184 22.93 -0.77 -4.06
CA ASP A 184 24.19 -0.07 -3.70
C ASP A 184 24.00 0.89 -2.52
N VAL A 185 22.75 1.06 -2.05
CA VAL A 185 22.38 1.84 -0.85
C VAL A 185 22.34 0.95 0.41
N LEU A 186 22.53 -0.37 0.27
CA LEU A 186 22.60 -1.31 1.39
C LEU A 186 24.04 -1.38 1.92
N GLY A 187 24.40 -0.42 2.78
CA GLY A 187 25.63 -0.47 3.57
C GLY A 187 25.66 -1.68 4.52
N SER A 188 26.86 -2.20 4.77
CA SER A 188 27.14 -3.33 5.68
C SER A 188 26.50 -3.16 7.06
N PRO A 189 26.02 -4.26 7.70
CA PRO A 189 25.10 -4.17 8.82
C PRO A 189 25.81 -3.72 10.10
N ASP A 190 25.43 -2.53 10.57
CA ASP A 190 25.83 -2.03 11.88
C ASP A 190 25.03 -2.76 12.98
N LYS A 191 25.73 -3.18 14.05
CA LYS A 191 25.24 -4.16 15.06
C LYS A 191 24.08 -3.67 15.93
N GLY A 192 23.52 -2.48 15.68
CA GLY A 192 22.35 -1.91 16.35
C GLY A 192 21.01 -2.08 15.63
N LEU A 193 20.99 -2.60 14.39
CA LEU A 193 19.83 -2.58 13.49
C LEU A 193 18.82 -3.76 13.63
N GLY A 194 19.10 -4.75 14.48
CA GLY A 194 18.29 -5.97 14.58
C GLY A 194 16.81 -5.73 14.92
N PHE A 195 16.50 -4.72 15.74
CA PHE A 195 15.12 -4.43 16.20
C PHE A 195 14.32 -3.54 15.25
N ARG A 196 14.97 -2.71 14.41
CA ARG A 196 14.26 -1.92 13.38
C ARG A 196 13.72 -2.81 12.27
N SER A 197 14.46 -3.87 11.91
CA SER A 197 14.06 -4.80 10.85
C SER A 197 12.79 -5.64 11.13
N ILE A 198 12.48 -5.93 12.39
CA ILE A 198 11.28 -6.72 12.75
C ILE A 198 10.01 -5.85 12.68
N THR A 199 10.17 -4.56 12.98
CA THR A 199 9.06 -3.61 13.09
C THR A 199 8.64 -3.04 11.74
N GLU A 200 9.63 -2.71 10.90
CA GLU A 200 9.39 -2.36 9.49
C GLU A 200 8.75 -3.53 8.76
N ALA A 201 9.31 -4.74 8.89
CA ALA A 201 8.76 -5.95 8.27
C ALA A 201 7.31 -6.25 8.68
N GLN A 202 6.85 -5.90 9.89
CA GLN A 202 5.48 -6.19 10.33
C GLN A 202 4.45 -5.14 9.90
N ARG A 203 4.80 -3.84 9.88
CA ARG A 203 3.94 -2.81 9.26
C ARG A 203 3.89 -2.98 7.74
N GLU A 204 5.00 -3.39 7.13
CA GLU A 204 5.04 -3.87 5.75
C GLU A 204 4.06 -5.01 5.58
N VAL A 205 4.20 -6.12 6.31
CA VAL A 205 3.32 -7.30 6.15
C VAL A 205 1.84 -6.94 6.34
N PHE A 206 1.48 -6.01 7.23
CA PHE A 206 0.09 -5.57 7.39
C PHE A 206 -0.43 -4.76 6.19
N ALA A 207 0.32 -3.74 5.76
CA ALA A 207 -0.05 -2.94 4.59
C ALA A 207 -0.08 -3.79 3.32
N LEU A 208 0.89 -4.71 3.18
CA LEU A 208 1.02 -5.65 2.09
C LEU A 208 -0.06 -6.72 2.08
N HIS A 209 -0.46 -7.25 3.24
CA HIS A 209 -1.52 -8.24 3.33
C HIS A 209 -2.89 -7.64 2.99
N GLU A 210 -3.18 -6.41 3.45
CA GLU A 210 -4.40 -5.67 3.10
C GLU A 210 -4.44 -5.34 1.59
N ILE A 211 -3.29 -4.96 1.02
CA ILE A 211 -3.09 -4.72 -0.42
C ILE A 211 -3.27 -6.02 -1.21
N ALA A 212 -2.61 -7.10 -0.83
CA ALA A 212 -2.70 -8.41 -1.47
C ALA A 212 -4.14 -8.94 -1.51
N GLN A 213 -4.89 -8.80 -0.40
CA GLN A 213 -6.26 -9.29 -0.30
C GLN A 213 -7.27 -8.41 -1.06
N THR A 214 -7.13 -7.08 -0.98
CA THR A 214 -8.08 -6.18 -1.67
C THR A 214 -7.86 -6.22 -3.19
N ILE A 215 -6.60 -6.22 -3.64
CA ILE A 215 -6.26 -6.27 -5.06
C ILE A 215 -6.59 -7.66 -5.67
N GLY A 216 -6.46 -8.74 -4.89
CA GLY A 216 -6.85 -10.09 -5.31
C GLY A 216 -8.35 -10.36 -5.45
N SER A 217 -9.21 -9.46 -4.94
CA SER A 217 -10.68 -9.60 -5.00
C SER A 217 -11.31 -9.08 -6.29
N SER A 218 -10.59 -8.23 -7.04
CA SER A 218 -11.05 -7.67 -8.30
C SER A 218 -10.60 -8.52 -9.49
N LEU A 219 -11.56 -9.01 -10.26
CA LEU A 219 -11.32 -9.71 -11.52
C LEU A 219 -11.20 -8.76 -12.72
N ASN A 220 -11.44 -7.46 -12.52
CA ASN A 220 -11.40 -6.45 -13.59
C ASN A 220 -10.10 -5.63 -13.50
N MET A 221 -9.33 -5.60 -14.60
CA MET A 221 -8.05 -4.92 -14.69
C MET A 221 -8.13 -3.43 -14.32
N ASN A 222 -9.17 -2.71 -14.77
CA ASN A 222 -9.32 -1.27 -14.54
C ASN A 222 -9.59 -0.94 -13.06
N ASP A 223 -10.41 -1.76 -12.40
CA ASP A 223 -10.70 -1.61 -10.97
C ASP A 223 -9.45 -1.92 -10.13
N THR A 224 -8.67 -2.92 -10.56
CA THR A 224 -7.42 -3.34 -9.94
C THR A 224 -6.36 -2.23 -9.97
N VAL A 225 -6.08 -1.63 -11.14
CA VAL A 225 -5.10 -0.52 -11.23
C VAL A 225 -5.54 0.73 -10.47
N THR A 226 -6.84 1.04 -10.49
CA THR A 226 -7.39 2.17 -9.74
C THR A 226 -7.17 1.99 -8.24
N LEU A 227 -7.48 0.79 -7.73
CA LEU A 227 -7.27 0.44 -6.33
C LEU A 227 -5.79 0.51 -5.92
N ILE A 228 -4.88 -0.03 -6.73
CA ILE A 228 -3.42 0.03 -6.51
C ILE A 228 -2.97 1.48 -6.36
N SER A 229 -3.34 2.33 -7.33
CA SER A 229 -2.90 3.72 -7.37
C SER A 229 -3.40 4.56 -6.18
N ASN A 230 -4.63 4.30 -5.72
CA ASN A 230 -5.21 4.96 -4.54
C ASN A 230 -4.49 4.57 -3.26
N LYS A 231 -4.13 3.28 -3.12
CA LYS A 231 -3.41 2.78 -1.93
C LYS A 231 -1.96 3.24 -1.91
N LEU A 232 -1.28 3.28 -3.05
CA LEU A 232 0.09 3.80 -3.16
C LEU A 232 0.21 5.22 -2.62
N ARG A 233 -0.80 6.07 -2.83
CA ARG A 233 -0.78 7.48 -2.41
C ARG A 233 -0.67 7.65 -0.89
N ALA A 234 -1.11 6.66 -0.13
CA ALA A 234 -1.03 6.68 1.34
C ALA A 234 0.32 6.20 1.89
N ILE A 235 1.17 5.57 1.05
CA ILE A 235 2.38 4.85 1.48
C ILE A 235 3.63 5.52 0.93
N VAL A 236 3.65 5.82 -0.36
CA VAL A 236 4.78 6.46 -1.02
C VAL A 236 4.32 7.82 -1.56
N PRO A 237 4.97 8.92 -1.16
CA PRO A 237 4.61 10.24 -1.65
C PRO A 237 4.94 10.37 -3.15
N PHE A 238 3.94 10.72 -3.95
CA PHE A 238 4.07 11.02 -5.38
C PHE A 238 3.06 12.09 -5.80
N ASP A 239 3.40 12.81 -6.87
CA ASP A 239 2.51 13.79 -7.52
C ASP A 239 1.81 13.15 -8.74
N THR A 240 2.50 12.24 -9.44
CA THR A 240 1.94 11.47 -10.56
C THR A 240 2.37 10.01 -10.49
N CYS A 241 1.43 9.09 -10.68
CA CYS A 241 1.67 7.64 -10.71
C CYS A 241 1.17 7.07 -12.03
N ILE A 242 2.01 6.25 -12.67
CA ILE A 242 1.72 5.60 -13.95
C ILE A 242 2.03 4.11 -13.84
N ILE A 243 1.11 3.28 -14.34
CA ILE A 243 1.32 1.84 -14.47
C ILE A 243 1.48 1.51 -15.95
N PHE A 244 2.65 0.98 -16.28
CA PHE A 244 2.98 0.52 -17.62
C PHE A 244 2.88 -1.00 -17.71
N MET A 245 2.39 -1.48 -18.85
CA MET A 245 2.30 -2.90 -19.18
C MET A 245 2.92 -3.15 -20.53
N VAL A 246 3.69 -4.23 -20.65
CA VAL A 246 4.25 -4.66 -21.92
C VAL A 246 3.14 -5.33 -22.73
N ASP A 247 2.90 -4.80 -23.92
CA ASP A 247 2.00 -5.42 -24.89
C ASP A 247 2.74 -6.54 -25.63
N ASP A 248 2.25 -7.78 -25.49
CA ASP A 248 2.82 -8.98 -26.11
C ASP A 248 2.91 -8.86 -27.65
N ARG A 249 2.03 -8.07 -28.30
CA ARG A 249 2.00 -7.91 -29.75
C ARG A 249 3.08 -6.94 -30.26
N SER A 250 3.22 -5.79 -29.61
CA SER A 250 4.15 -4.75 -30.05
C SER A 250 5.51 -4.78 -29.36
N GLY A 251 5.64 -5.51 -28.25
CA GLY A 251 6.85 -5.51 -27.40
C GLY A 251 7.12 -4.17 -26.72
N LYS A 252 6.14 -3.25 -26.71
CA LYS A 252 6.26 -1.92 -26.12
C LYS A 252 5.53 -1.85 -24.79
N ALA A 253 6.09 -1.09 -23.86
CA ALA A 253 5.41 -0.74 -22.62
C ALA A 253 4.41 0.39 -22.88
N ILE A 254 3.14 0.14 -22.53
CA ILE A 254 2.01 1.06 -22.72
C ILE A 254 1.48 1.47 -21.36
N ALA A 255 1.24 2.77 -21.16
CA ALA A 255 0.56 3.28 -19.98
C ALA A 255 -0.90 2.79 -20.00
N ILE A 256 -1.27 1.96 -19.03
CA ILE A 256 -2.65 1.45 -18.87
C ILE A 256 -3.43 2.22 -17.81
N HIS A 257 -2.72 2.95 -16.95
CA HIS A 257 -3.30 3.75 -15.88
C HIS A 257 -2.38 4.92 -15.57
N ALA A 258 -2.95 6.12 -15.46
CA ALA A 258 -2.26 7.33 -15.05
C ALA A 258 -3.14 8.09 -14.05
N VAL A 259 -2.56 8.52 -12.93
CA VAL A 259 -3.27 9.29 -11.90
C VAL A 259 -2.38 10.40 -11.34
N GLY A 260 -3.00 11.51 -10.95
CA GLY A 260 -2.31 12.67 -10.37
C GLY A 260 -2.15 13.80 -11.36
N ASP A 261 -1.16 14.65 -11.12
CA ASP A 261 -0.94 15.84 -11.93
C ASP A 261 -0.58 15.46 -13.36
N HIS A 262 -1.14 16.19 -14.32
CA HIS A 262 -0.88 16.01 -15.76
C HIS A 262 -1.17 14.61 -16.30
N ALA A 263 -1.97 13.78 -15.60
CA ALA A 263 -2.27 12.39 -15.98
C ALA A 263 -2.76 12.24 -17.43
N ASP A 264 -3.54 13.20 -17.93
CA ASP A 264 -4.07 13.22 -19.31
C ASP A 264 -2.96 13.22 -20.38
N LEU A 265 -1.78 13.78 -20.08
CA LEU A 265 -0.63 13.81 -20.99
C LEU A 265 0.11 12.48 -21.07
N PHE A 266 -0.16 11.59 -20.11
CA PHE A 266 0.43 10.26 -20.02
C PHE A 266 -0.48 9.17 -20.57
N ASP A 267 -1.73 9.52 -20.91
CA ASP A 267 -2.68 8.55 -21.44
C ASP A 267 -2.17 7.96 -22.76
N ARG A 268 -2.20 6.63 -22.86
CA ARG A 268 -1.74 5.83 -24.02
C ARG A 268 -0.28 6.05 -24.42
N ARG A 269 0.55 6.56 -23.53
CA ARG A 269 1.98 6.71 -23.77
C ARG A 269 2.63 5.36 -24.01
N ARG A 270 3.60 5.32 -24.94
CA ARG A 270 4.33 4.10 -25.31
C ARG A 270 5.83 4.34 -25.25
N MET A 271 6.56 3.35 -24.77
CA MET A 271 8.02 3.32 -24.81
C MET A 271 8.53 1.93 -25.16
N SER A 272 9.73 1.83 -25.72
CA SER A 272 10.36 0.53 -25.94
C SER A 272 10.91 0.00 -24.62
N VAL A 273 10.91 -1.33 -24.45
CA VAL A 273 11.63 -1.94 -23.33
C VAL A 273 13.13 -1.65 -23.49
N GLY A 274 13.77 -1.15 -22.43
CA GLY A 274 15.15 -0.65 -22.42
C GLY A 274 15.30 0.87 -22.62
N ASP A 275 14.28 1.58 -23.12
CA ASP A 275 14.31 3.03 -23.31
C ASP A 275 13.88 3.78 -22.03
N GLY A 276 14.57 4.87 -21.71
CA GLY A 276 14.30 5.63 -20.50
C GLY A 276 14.61 4.85 -19.21
N ILE A 277 14.13 5.37 -18.08
CA ILE A 277 14.26 4.73 -16.78
C ILE A 277 13.25 3.58 -16.67
N THR A 278 11.99 3.85 -17.01
CA THR A 278 10.91 2.87 -16.90
C THR A 278 11.13 1.67 -17.82
N GLY A 279 11.53 1.90 -19.08
CA GLY A 279 11.86 0.82 -19.99
C GLY A 279 13.09 0.03 -19.53
N TRP A 280 14.10 0.69 -18.95
CA TRP A 280 15.27 0.01 -18.37
C TRP A 280 14.88 -0.88 -17.18
N VAL A 281 14.00 -0.41 -16.29
CA VAL A 281 13.50 -1.19 -15.13
C VAL A 281 12.78 -2.44 -15.59
N ILE A 282 11.95 -2.34 -16.64
CA ILE A 282 11.28 -3.51 -17.24
C ILE A 282 12.33 -4.48 -17.80
N ALA A 283 13.30 -3.99 -18.58
CA ALA A 283 14.30 -4.85 -19.22
C ALA A 283 15.19 -5.60 -18.21
N ASN A 284 15.50 -4.96 -17.08
CA ASN A 284 16.43 -5.50 -16.09
C ASN A 284 15.74 -6.12 -14.87
N SER A 285 14.41 -5.98 -14.75
CA SER A 285 13.62 -6.43 -13.59
C SER A 285 14.19 -5.94 -12.25
N ARG A 286 14.67 -4.68 -12.22
CA ARG A 286 15.28 -4.05 -11.04
C ARG A 286 14.75 -2.65 -10.85
N SER A 287 14.36 -2.31 -9.62
CA SER A 287 13.90 -0.98 -9.26
C SER A 287 14.98 0.07 -9.42
N MET A 288 14.57 1.29 -9.80
CA MET A 288 15.45 2.45 -9.97
C MET A 288 14.86 3.66 -9.26
N CYS A 289 15.71 4.41 -8.56
CA CYS A 289 15.34 5.65 -7.89
C CYS A 289 16.36 6.75 -8.18
N ASN A 290 16.05 7.98 -7.80
CA ASN A 290 16.97 9.12 -7.76
C ASN A 290 17.65 9.43 -9.11
N SER A 291 17.01 9.00 -10.20
CA SER A 291 17.43 9.25 -11.57
C SER A 291 16.71 10.47 -12.14
N SER A 292 17.18 11.03 -13.26
CA SER A 292 16.54 12.21 -13.84
C SER A 292 15.20 11.85 -14.51
N PRO A 293 14.05 12.40 -14.06
CA PRO A 293 12.75 12.13 -14.67
C PRO A 293 12.71 12.44 -16.17
N GLU A 294 13.53 13.38 -16.64
CA GLU A 294 13.60 13.81 -18.04
C GLU A 294 13.85 12.65 -19.02
N LEU A 295 14.58 11.62 -18.59
CA LEU A 295 14.87 10.42 -19.38
C LEU A 295 13.61 9.63 -19.70
N ASP A 296 12.64 9.65 -18.78
CA ASP A 296 11.34 9.02 -18.98
C ASP A 296 10.36 9.96 -19.63
N LEU A 297 10.50 11.28 -19.57
CA LEU A 297 9.48 12.25 -19.99
C LEU A 297 9.68 12.82 -21.40
N VAL A 298 10.53 12.18 -22.21
CA VAL A 298 10.78 12.56 -23.61
C VAL A 298 9.46 12.69 -24.40
N GLY A 299 9.29 13.84 -25.07
CA GLY A 299 8.10 14.16 -25.88
C GLY A 299 7.02 14.96 -25.16
N LEU A 300 7.18 15.26 -23.87
CA LEU A 300 6.30 16.20 -23.15
C LEU A 300 6.81 17.64 -23.24
N PRO A 301 5.93 18.64 -23.04
CA PRO A 301 6.33 20.05 -22.98
C PRO A 301 7.40 20.30 -21.90
N ASP A 302 8.45 21.04 -22.26
CA ASP A 302 9.62 21.31 -21.39
C ASP A 302 9.24 21.96 -20.05
N ASP A 303 8.18 22.77 -20.03
CA ASP A 303 7.66 23.41 -18.83
C ASP A 303 7.13 22.38 -17.82
N ILE A 304 6.52 21.30 -18.30
CA ILE A 304 5.99 20.22 -17.47
C ILE A 304 7.11 19.28 -17.02
N VAL A 305 8.03 18.93 -17.93
CA VAL A 305 9.18 18.08 -17.63
C VAL A 305 9.98 18.64 -16.46
N ARG A 306 10.22 19.96 -16.46
CA ARG A 306 10.96 20.66 -15.40
C ARG A 306 10.25 20.71 -14.04
N THR A 307 8.95 20.42 -13.98
CA THR A 307 8.23 20.38 -12.71
C THR A 307 8.57 19.13 -11.89
N TYR A 308 8.87 18.01 -12.53
CA TYR A 308 9.21 16.76 -11.85
C TYR A 308 10.70 16.69 -11.56
N ARG A 309 11.03 16.46 -10.29
CA ARG A 309 12.40 16.45 -9.76
C ARG A 309 12.87 15.08 -9.32
N GLY A 310 11.95 14.17 -9.04
CA GLY A 310 12.25 12.83 -8.56
C GLY A 310 11.43 11.78 -9.28
N VAL A 311 12.02 10.60 -9.46
CA VAL A 311 11.35 9.43 -10.01
C VAL A 311 11.75 8.19 -9.22
N LEU A 312 10.77 7.33 -8.98
CA LEU A 312 10.94 6.00 -8.40
C LEU A 312 10.15 5.01 -9.25
N VAL A 313 10.83 3.97 -9.71
CA VAL A 313 10.25 2.97 -10.61
C VAL A 313 10.50 1.58 -10.06
N SER A 314 9.46 0.76 -10.04
CA SER A 314 9.53 -0.64 -9.60
C SER A 314 8.88 -1.57 -10.64
N PRO A 315 9.50 -2.71 -10.97
CA PRO A 315 8.99 -3.64 -11.97
C PRO A 315 7.78 -4.44 -11.46
N LEU A 316 6.88 -4.79 -12.36
CA LEU A 316 5.82 -5.79 -12.13
C LEU A 316 6.30 -7.14 -12.67
N ILE A 317 6.68 -8.04 -11.75
CA ILE A 317 7.37 -9.29 -12.09
C ILE A 317 6.41 -10.50 -12.05
N LYS A 318 6.53 -11.38 -13.05
CA LYS A 318 5.98 -12.74 -13.05
C LYS A 318 7.12 -13.76 -13.23
N GLU A 319 6.80 -15.06 -13.26
CA GLU A 319 7.81 -16.13 -13.36
C GLU A 319 8.81 -15.95 -14.52
N ASP A 320 8.35 -15.42 -15.66
CA ASP A 320 9.18 -15.23 -16.87
C ASP A 320 9.87 -13.86 -16.98
N GLY A 321 9.77 -13.00 -15.95
CA GLY A 321 10.36 -11.66 -15.92
C GLY A 321 9.34 -10.53 -15.76
N ALA A 322 9.81 -9.27 -15.89
CA ALA A 322 8.94 -8.11 -15.77
C ALA A 322 8.02 -7.95 -16.98
N PHE A 323 6.71 -7.87 -16.72
CA PHE A 323 5.68 -7.63 -17.73
C PHE A 323 5.11 -6.21 -17.67
N GLY A 324 5.66 -5.37 -16.80
CA GLY A 324 5.23 -3.99 -16.60
C GLY A 324 6.07 -3.29 -15.54
N ALA A 325 5.69 -2.06 -15.21
CA ALA A 325 6.32 -1.28 -14.15
C ALA A 325 5.36 -0.24 -13.54
N ILE A 326 5.55 0.05 -12.26
CA ILE A 326 4.91 1.17 -11.56
C ILE A 326 5.93 2.31 -11.50
N THR A 327 5.53 3.48 -11.98
CA THR A 327 6.38 4.68 -12.08
C THR A 327 5.76 5.80 -11.27
N LEU A 328 6.52 6.32 -10.29
CA LEU A 328 6.11 7.42 -9.43
C LEU A 328 7.00 8.63 -9.71
N TYR A 329 6.37 9.77 -10.01
CA TYR A 329 7.04 11.06 -10.17
C TYR A 329 6.69 11.99 -9.03
N SER A 330 7.67 12.80 -8.61
CA SER A 330 7.45 13.86 -7.63
C SER A 330 8.03 15.20 -8.08
N LYS A 331 7.30 16.28 -7.79
CA LYS A 331 7.68 17.69 -8.00
C LYS A 331 8.48 18.24 -6.83
N GLY A 332 8.10 17.87 -5.59
CA GLY A 332 8.71 18.39 -4.37
C GLY A 332 9.97 17.64 -3.90
N ARG A 333 10.22 16.43 -4.42
CA ARG A 333 11.33 15.58 -3.99
C ARG A 333 12.33 15.35 -5.11
N THR A 334 13.62 15.40 -4.78
CA THR A 334 14.73 15.01 -5.66
C THR A 334 15.27 13.62 -5.34
N SER A 335 14.92 13.05 -4.17
CA SER A 335 15.38 11.73 -3.76
C SER A 335 14.34 10.93 -2.95
N TYR A 336 14.29 9.63 -3.22
CA TYR A 336 13.59 8.60 -2.50
C TYR A 336 14.58 7.82 -1.61
N THR A 337 14.12 7.43 -0.43
CA THR A 337 14.87 6.66 0.57
C THR A 337 14.80 5.17 0.23
N THR A 338 15.68 4.37 0.84
CA THR A 338 15.60 2.89 0.80
C THR A 338 14.25 2.36 1.27
N GLU A 339 13.64 3.03 2.24
CA GLU A 339 12.32 2.66 2.74
C GLU A 339 11.23 2.87 1.68
N HIS A 340 11.24 4.00 0.94
CA HIS A 340 10.30 4.20 -0.16
C HIS A 340 10.47 3.17 -1.27
N VAL A 341 11.72 2.76 -1.57
CA VAL A 341 12.00 1.72 -2.56
C VAL A 341 11.41 0.39 -2.11
N ARG A 342 11.67 -0.03 -0.87
CA ARG A 342 11.13 -1.27 -0.30
C ARG A 342 9.60 -1.28 -0.32
N LEU A 343 8.97 -0.20 0.15
CA LEU A 343 7.52 -0.08 0.16
C LEU A 343 6.94 -0.18 -1.25
N LEU A 344 7.54 0.48 -2.25
CA LEU A 344 7.07 0.37 -3.64
C LEU A 344 7.28 -1.03 -4.22
N GLU A 345 8.45 -1.65 -4.01
CA GLU A 345 8.74 -3.02 -4.46
C GLU A 345 7.70 -4.01 -3.93
N SER A 346 7.35 -3.83 -2.67
CA SER A 346 6.44 -4.68 -1.96
C SER A 346 5.00 -4.52 -2.48
N VAL A 347 4.56 -3.27 -2.73
CA VAL A 347 3.27 -3.03 -3.42
C VAL A 347 3.30 -3.54 -4.86
N ALA A 348 4.40 -3.36 -5.59
CA ALA A 348 4.56 -3.83 -6.96
C ALA A 348 4.46 -5.36 -7.06
N GLN A 349 5.00 -6.09 -6.09
CA GLN A 349 4.90 -7.54 -6.03
C GLN A 349 3.43 -8.02 -5.95
N HIS A 350 2.62 -7.38 -5.10
CA HIS A 350 1.20 -7.72 -4.96
C HIS A 350 0.37 -7.24 -6.16
N ALA A 351 0.66 -6.03 -6.66
CA ALA A 351 0.07 -5.52 -7.88
C ALA A 351 0.35 -6.46 -9.06
N ALA A 352 1.57 -6.97 -9.18
CA ALA A 352 1.96 -7.89 -10.24
C ALA A 352 1.15 -9.18 -10.20
N SER A 353 1.00 -9.78 -9.01
CA SER A 353 0.20 -11.00 -8.86
C SER A 353 -1.27 -10.79 -9.28
N ALA A 354 -1.88 -9.70 -8.84
CA ALA A 354 -3.29 -9.48 -9.13
C ALA A 354 -3.56 -9.02 -10.57
N LEU A 355 -2.69 -8.17 -11.14
CA LEU A 355 -2.77 -7.80 -12.55
C LEU A 355 -2.55 -9.03 -13.44
N ASN A 356 -1.61 -9.91 -13.08
CA ASN A 356 -1.40 -11.17 -13.80
C ASN A 356 -2.64 -12.08 -13.72
N ASN A 357 -3.28 -12.17 -12.56
CA ASN A 357 -4.52 -12.93 -12.40
C ASN A 357 -5.67 -12.34 -13.25
N ALA A 358 -5.87 -11.02 -13.20
CA ALA A 358 -6.90 -10.33 -13.97
C ALA A 358 -6.67 -10.49 -15.48
N MET A 359 -5.44 -10.35 -15.96
CA MET A 359 -5.08 -10.59 -17.36
C MET A 359 -5.30 -12.05 -17.78
N THR A 360 -4.89 -13.00 -16.95
CA THR A 360 -5.07 -14.44 -17.23
C THR A 360 -6.56 -14.77 -17.30
N PHE A 361 -7.36 -14.21 -16.40
CA PHE A 361 -8.80 -14.35 -16.41
C PHE A 361 -9.42 -13.75 -17.66
N GLU A 362 -9.05 -12.52 -18.03
CA GLU A 362 -9.54 -11.87 -19.26
C GLU A 362 -9.15 -12.65 -20.51
N ARG A 363 -7.90 -13.12 -20.62
CA ARG A 363 -7.44 -13.94 -21.75
C ARG A 363 -8.16 -15.28 -21.83
N THR A 364 -8.45 -15.91 -20.69
CA THR A 364 -9.24 -17.16 -20.61
C THR A 364 -10.68 -16.90 -21.03
N ARG A 365 -11.25 -15.77 -20.62
CA ARG A 365 -12.60 -15.34 -20.98
C ARG A 365 -12.70 -15.04 -22.48
N GLU A 366 -11.76 -14.27 -23.03
CA GLU A 366 -11.68 -14.00 -24.47
C GLU A 366 -11.57 -15.31 -25.24
N SER A 367 -10.60 -16.18 -24.90
CA SER A 367 -10.41 -17.47 -25.59
C SER A 367 -11.64 -18.40 -25.51
N ALA A 368 -12.44 -18.32 -24.45
CA ALA A 368 -13.68 -19.08 -24.31
C ALA A 368 -14.85 -18.48 -25.10
N LEU A 369 -14.78 -17.20 -25.45
CA LEU A 369 -15.84 -16.44 -26.14
C LEU A 369 -15.49 -16.09 -27.59
N THR A 370 -14.27 -16.32 -28.04
CA THR A 370 -13.82 -16.10 -29.43
C THR A 370 -13.56 -17.42 -30.14
N ASP A 371 -13.75 -17.43 -31.45
CA ASP A 371 -13.31 -18.49 -32.35
C ASP A 371 -11.83 -18.29 -32.70
N PRO A 372 -10.95 -19.29 -32.52
CA PRO A 372 -9.51 -19.11 -32.68
C PRO A 372 -9.05 -18.96 -34.14
N LEU A 373 -9.88 -19.36 -35.11
CA LEU A 373 -9.54 -19.25 -36.54
C LEU A 373 -9.87 -17.86 -37.08
N THR A 374 -11.02 -17.32 -36.71
CA THR A 374 -11.53 -16.04 -37.23
C THR A 374 -11.27 -14.85 -36.31
N GLU A 375 -10.86 -15.09 -35.06
CA GLU A 375 -10.75 -14.09 -33.98
C GLU A 375 -12.08 -13.37 -33.65
N LEU A 376 -13.21 -13.83 -34.20
CA LEU A 376 -14.54 -13.27 -33.95
C LEU A 376 -15.21 -13.93 -32.73
N PRO A 377 -16.22 -13.29 -32.11
CA PRO A 377 -17.00 -13.92 -31.06
C PRO A 377 -17.63 -15.23 -31.55
N ASN A 378 -17.40 -16.32 -30.81
CA ASN A 378 -18.08 -17.60 -31.05
C ASN A 378 -19.57 -17.50 -30.61
N ALA A 379 -20.34 -18.57 -30.83
CA ALA A 379 -21.78 -18.57 -30.50
C ALA A 379 -22.08 -18.13 -29.05
N ARG A 380 -21.26 -18.56 -28.08
CA ARG A 380 -21.41 -18.18 -26.67
C ARG A 380 -21.11 -16.69 -26.46
N GLY A 381 -20.04 -16.18 -27.06
CA GLY A 381 -19.70 -14.76 -27.06
C GLY A 381 -20.78 -13.89 -27.68
N PHE A 382 -21.36 -14.32 -28.80
CA PHE A 382 -22.47 -13.64 -29.47
C PHE A 382 -23.70 -13.51 -28.56
N TYR A 383 -24.18 -14.59 -27.94
CA TYR A 383 -25.37 -14.54 -27.09
C TYR A 383 -25.16 -13.64 -25.85
N MET A 384 -23.98 -13.70 -25.23
CA MET A 384 -23.65 -12.81 -24.11
C MET A 384 -23.68 -11.33 -24.53
N MET A 385 -23.10 -11.01 -25.70
CA MET A 385 -23.11 -9.63 -26.22
C MET A 385 -24.53 -9.18 -26.59
N LEU A 386 -25.34 -10.07 -27.16
CA LEU A 386 -26.74 -9.80 -27.50
C LEU A 386 -27.57 -9.46 -26.25
N GLU A 387 -27.47 -10.26 -25.19
CA GLU A 387 -28.14 -9.99 -23.91
C GLU A 387 -27.73 -8.64 -23.32
N GLN A 388 -26.43 -8.34 -23.32
CA GLN A 388 -25.91 -7.06 -22.83
C GLN A 388 -26.46 -5.87 -23.64
N ARG A 389 -26.51 -5.97 -24.97
CA ARG A 389 -27.06 -4.92 -25.84
C ARG A 389 -28.56 -4.75 -25.67
N LEU A 390 -29.30 -5.84 -25.48
CA LEU A 390 -30.74 -5.78 -25.16
C LEU A 390 -31.00 -5.05 -23.83
N ALA A 391 -30.23 -5.39 -22.79
CA ALA A 391 -30.32 -4.72 -21.49
C ALA A 391 -29.94 -3.23 -21.58
N GLU A 392 -28.92 -2.89 -22.37
CA GLU A 392 -28.51 -1.50 -22.60
C GLU A 392 -29.58 -0.70 -23.36
N CYS A 393 -30.22 -1.29 -24.38
CA CYS A 393 -31.34 -0.66 -25.08
C CYS A 393 -32.53 -0.41 -24.15
N GLN A 394 -32.87 -1.36 -23.27
CA GLN A 394 -33.91 -1.18 -22.25
C GLN A 394 -33.57 -0.03 -21.29
N ARG A 395 -32.31 0.03 -20.81
CA ARG A 395 -31.87 1.07 -19.87
C ARG A 395 -31.84 2.47 -20.50
N LEU A 396 -31.42 2.57 -21.76
CA LEU A 396 -31.28 3.84 -22.49
C LEU A 396 -32.55 4.22 -23.26
N ASN A 397 -33.64 3.46 -23.09
CA ASN A 397 -34.92 3.64 -23.78
C ASN A 397 -34.77 3.74 -25.31
N ARG A 398 -33.83 2.96 -25.88
CA ARG A 398 -33.62 2.88 -27.34
C ARG A 398 -34.57 1.86 -27.94
N GLU A 399 -35.29 2.28 -28.98
CA GLU A 399 -36.42 1.52 -29.54
C GLU A 399 -36.02 0.42 -30.53
N SER A 400 -34.76 0.35 -30.97
CA SER A 400 -34.35 -0.65 -31.96
C SER A 400 -32.92 -1.16 -31.79
N LEU A 401 -32.76 -2.46 -32.06
CA LEU A 401 -31.51 -3.19 -32.22
C LEU A 401 -31.60 -3.91 -33.57
N SER A 402 -30.56 -3.82 -34.39
CA SER A 402 -30.50 -4.52 -35.68
C SER A 402 -29.56 -5.71 -35.59
N LEU A 403 -30.01 -6.87 -36.08
CA LEU A 403 -29.21 -8.07 -36.21
C LEU A 403 -29.01 -8.38 -37.70
N ILE A 404 -27.76 -8.64 -38.09
CA ILE A 404 -27.40 -9.03 -39.46
C ILE A 404 -26.87 -10.46 -39.40
N SER A 405 -27.44 -11.34 -40.21
CA SER A 405 -26.95 -12.70 -40.42
C SER A 405 -26.35 -12.78 -41.82
N MET A 406 -25.10 -13.25 -41.91
CA MET A 406 -24.36 -13.39 -43.15
C MET A 406 -23.82 -14.82 -43.24
N ASP A 407 -23.72 -15.36 -44.46
CA ASP A 407 -23.15 -16.67 -44.75
C ASP A 407 -22.16 -16.55 -45.91
N VAL A 408 -21.15 -17.42 -45.96
CA VAL A 408 -20.17 -17.43 -47.05
C VAL A 408 -20.65 -18.38 -48.14
N ASP A 409 -21.04 -17.80 -49.28
CA ASP A 409 -21.52 -18.57 -50.42
C ASP A 409 -20.46 -19.58 -50.92
N ASP A 410 -20.90 -20.79 -51.23
CA ASP A 410 -20.08 -21.84 -51.86
C ASP A 410 -18.82 -22.28 -51.09
N PHE A 411 -18.69 -21.96 -49.80
CA PHE A 411 -17.51 -22.27 -48.98
C PHE A 411 -17.09 -23.75 -49.02
N LYS A 412 -18.07 -24.66 -49.06
CA LYS A 412 -17.81 -26.11 -49.18
C LYS A 412 -17.05 -26.47 -50.46
N LYS A 413 -17.38 -25.84 -51.60
CA LYS A 413 -16.68 -26.11 -52.87
C LYS A 413 -15.22 -25.68 -52.80
N ILE A 414 -14.94 -24.57 -52.12
CA ILE A 414 -13.58 -24.05 -51.92
C ILE A 414 -12.76 -25.06 -51.10
N ASN A 415 -13.32 -25.56 -50.00
CA ASN A 415 -12.68 -26.58 -49.16
C ASN A 415 -12.45 -27.90 -49.91
N ASP A 416 -13.46 -28.39 -50.62
CA ASP A 416 -13.38 -29.67 -51.34
C ASP A 416 -12.36 -29.62 -52.50
N GLN A 417 -12.20 -28.46 -53.14
CA GLN A 417 -11.35 -28.30 -54.33
C GLN A 417 -9.90 -27.89 -54.01
N TRP A 418 -9.69 -27.08 -52.98
CA TRP A 418 -8.38 -26.48 -52.66
C TRP A 418 -7.85 -26.88 -51.27
N GLY A 419 -8.59 -27.72 -50.55
CA GLY A 419 -8.25 -28.20 -49.23
C GLY A 419 -8.62 -27.22 -48.11
N HIS A 420 -8.78 -27.76 -46.90
CA HIS A 420 -9.20 -27.01 -45.72
C HIS A 420 -8.29 -25.82 -45.37
N ALA A 421 -6.97 -25.95 -45.56
CA ALA A 421 -6.03 -24.84 -45.32
C ALA A 421 -6.26 -23.62 -46.23
N THR A 422 -6.89 -23.83 -47.40
CA THR A 422 -7.24 -22.74 -48.33
C THR A 422 -8.59 -22.12 -47.99
N GLY A 423 -9.52 -22.86 -47.40
CA GLY A 423 -10.76 -22.28 -46.88
C GLY A 423 -10.57 -21.58 -45.53
N ASP A 424 -9.61 -22.02 -44.73
CA ASP A 424 -9.22 -21.38 -43.46
C ASP A 424 -8.53 -20.02 -43.67
N ARG A 425 -7.94 -19.79 -44.85
CA ARG A 425 -7.30 -18.53 -45.25
C ARG A 425 -8.29 -17.63 -45.98
#